data_AF-M0PFY3-F1
#
_entry.id   AF-M0PFY3-F1
#
_cell.length_a   1.000
_cell.length_b   1.000
_cell.length_c   1.000
_cell.angle_alpha   90.00
_cell.angle_beta   90.00
_cell.angle_gamma   90.00
#
_symmetry.space_group_name_H-M   'P 1'
#
loop_
_entity.id
_entity.type
_entity.pdbx_description
1 polymer ?
#
loop_
_entity_poly.entity_id
_entity_poly.type
_entity_poly.pdbx_seq_one_letter_code
_entity_poly.pdbx_strand_id
1 'polypeptide(L)' 'MGDAACDRRFCPECDLAVSRAADVCPECGTPIPE' A
#
# COMPACT_ATOMS: atom_id res chain seq x y z
N MET A 1 -14.16 -1.79 19.18
CA MET A 1 -13.10 -2.60 18.55
C MET A 1 -12.27 -1.67 17.70
N GLY A 2 -10.96 -1.62 17.93
CA GLY A 2 -10.05 -0.66 17.30
C GLY A 2 -9.93 -0.89 15.80
N ASP A 3 -10.27 0.15 15.03
CA ASP A 3 -10.06 0.25 13.59
C ASP A 3 -8.58 0.56 13.32
N ALA A 4 -7.70 -0.41 13.61
CA ALA A 4 -6.29 -0.38 13.17
C ALA A 4 -6.19 -0.76 11.67
N ALA A 5 -7.19 -0.38 10.87
CA ALA A 5 -7.32 -0.80 9.46
C ALA A 5 -6.87 0.28 8.47
N CYS A 6 -6.53 1.49 8.94
CA CYS A 6 -6.28 2.65 8.09
C CYS A 6 -4.78 3.03 7.97
N ASP A 7 -3.85 2.10 8.19
CA ASP A 7 -2.43 2.29 7.87
C ASP A 7 -2.08 1.67 6.51
N ARG A 8 -2.96 1.84 5.52
CA ARG A 8 -2.72 1.36 4.15
C ARG A 8 -2.15 2.51 3.32
N ARG A 9 -1.02 2.25 2.67
CA ARG A 9 -0.45 3.15 1.66
C ARG A 9 -1.20 2.95 0.35
N PHE A 10 -1.14 3.95 -0.51
CA PHE A 10 -1.71 3.86 -1.85
C PHE A 10 -0.57 3.85 -2.86
N CYS A 11 -0.67 2.95 -3.82
CA CYS A 11 0.29 2.89 -4.92
C CYS A 11 0.11 4.11 -5.83
N PRO A 12 1.16 4.89 -6.15
CA PRO A 12 1.01 6.10 -6.98
C PRO A 12 0.66 5.81 -8.45
N GLU A 13 0.94 4.59 -8.93
CA GLU A 13 0.65 4.18 -10.32
C GLU A 13 -0.77 3.65 -10.52
N CYS A 14 -1.21 2.71 -9.68
CA CYS A 14 -2.49 2.00 -9.85
C CYS A 14 -3.54 2.37 -8.80
N ASP A 15 -3.21 3.28 -7.86
CA ASP A 15 -4.06 3.70 -6.74
C ASP A 15 -4.48 2.55 -5.80
N LEU A 16 -3.82 1.39 -5.89
CA LEU A 16 -4.14 0.24 -5.05
C LEU A 16 -3.77 0.53 -3.59
N ALA A 17 -4.71 0.22 -2.69
CA ALA A 17 -4.44 0.17 -1.26
C ALA A 17 -3.49 -1.00 -0.94
N VAL A 18 -2.26 -0.67 -0.61
CA VAL A 18 -1.19 -1.59 -0.21
C VAL A 18 -0.90 -1.45 1.28
N SER A 19 -0.39 -2.51 1.90
CA SER A 19 0.07 -2.45 3.30
C SER A 19 1.23 -1.45 3.43
N ARG A 20 1.31 -0.69 4.53
CA ARG A 20 2.46 0.22 4.78
C ARG A 20 3.82 -0.50 4.84
N ALA A 21 3.79 -1.80 5.14
CA ALA A 21 4.96 -2.68 5.15
C ALA A 21 5.27 -3.31 3.76
N ALA A 22 4.53 -2.97 2.71
CA ALA A 22 4.82 -3.46 1.36
C ALA A 22 5.78 -2.51 0.66
N ASP A 23 6.96 -3.00 0.31
CA ASP A 23 7.98 -2.26 -0.47
C ASP A 23 7.65 -2.21 -1.97
N VAL A 24 6.81 -3.11 -2.46
CA VAL A 24 6.41 -3.22 -3.88
C VAL A 24 4.92 -3.53 -3.98
N CYS A 25 4.24 -2.91 -4.94
CA CYS A 25 2.86 -3.21 -5.26
C CYS A 25 2.74 -4.60 -5.91
N PRO A 26 1.90 -5.51 -5.37
CA PRO A 26 1.73 -6.85 -5.93
C PRO A 26 0.95 -6.87 -7.26
N GLU A 27 0.17 -5.83 -7.56
CA GLU A 27 -0.63 -5.76 -8.78
C GLU A 27 0.16 -5.22 -9.98
N CYS A 28 0.84 -4.08 -9.81
CA CYS A 28 1.58 -3.43 -10.90
C CYS A 28 3.09 -3.65 -10.86
N GLY A 29 3.64 -4.08 -9.72
CA GLY A 29 5.09 -4.26 -9.53
C GLY A 29 5.87 -2.97 -9.25
N THR A 30 5.20 -1.83 -9.07
CA THR A 30 5.88 -0.56 -8.77
C THR A 30 6.43 -0.55 -7.33
N PRO A 31 7.63 -0.02 -7.08
CA PRO A 31 8.17 0.14 -5.73
C PRO A 31 7.39 1.22 -4.98
N ILE A 32 6.95 0.90 -3.76
CA ILE A 32 6.24 1.82 -2.87
C ILE A 32 7.30 2.55 -2.05
N PRO A 33 7.51 3.86 -2.27
CA PRO A 33 8.43 4.62 -1.45
C PRO A 33 7.96 4.64 0.00
N GLU A 34 8.93 4.63 0.91
CA GLU A 34 8.74 4.51 2.35
C GLU A 34 8.07 5.69 3.05
#